data_AF-A0A8J6WQH9-F1
#
_entry.id   AF-A0A8J6WQH9-F1
#
_cell.length_a   1.000
_cell.length_b   1.000
_cell.length_c   1.000
_cell.angle_alpha   90.00
_cell.angle_beta   90.00
_cell.angle_gamma   90.00
#
_symmetry.space_group_name_H-M   'P 1'
#
loop_
_entity.id
_entity.type
_entity.pdbx_description
1 polymer ?
#
loop_
_entity_poly.entity_id
_entity_poly.type
_entity_poly.pdbx_seq_one_letter_code
_entity_poly.pdbx_strand_id
1 'polypeptide(L)'
;MNLQDTSLEWALKHLTKYYDSDFYPKLFEYEAIAHHWSEVKNHIREIDLSNYVPRTPFSSLAFKAGGTFRVVHQLDPIDAIIFVSLVYEVSQSIEDYRIPATERIACSYRIKANINGSFFDQDSDGWNNYIEKSEELVNLYPEGYILLCDITDFYNQIYLHRIQNIVSEAGGSS
;
A
#
# COMPACT_ATOMS: atom_id res chain seq x y z
N MET A 1 9.21 8.43 -17.29
CA MET A 1 8.10 7.45 -17.16
C MET A 1 6.82 8.24 -16.98
N ASN A 2 5.74 7.89 -17.67
CA ASN A 2 4.49 8.66 -17.63
C ASN A 2 3.38 7.80 -17.05
N LEU A 3 2.64 8.35 -16.07
CA LEU A 3 1.47 7.71 -15.46
C LEU A 3 0.31 7.65 -16.46
N GLN A 4 -0.46 6.55 -16.41
CA GLN A 4 -1.69 6.43 -17.17
C GLN A 4 -2.80 7.29 -16.57
N ASP A 5 -3.64 7.89 -17.41
CA ASP A 5 -4.79 8.67 -16.97
C ASP A 5 -5.69 7.87 -16.03
N THR A 6 -5.94 6.60 -16.35
CA THR A 6 -6.76 5.71 -15.52
C THR A 6 -6.18 5.52 -14.12
N SER A 7 -4.86 5.49 -13.97
CA SER A 7 -4.17 5.37 -12.68
C SER A 7 -4.30 6.64 -11.85
N LEU A 8 -4.26 7.80 -12.49
CA LEU A 8 -4.47 9.10 -11.85
C LEU A 8 -5.92 9.25 -11.38
N GLU A 9 -6.89 8.93 -12.25
CA GLU A 9 -8.32 8.93 -11.90
C GLU A 9 -8.60 7.99 -10.73
N TRP A 10 -8.02 6.79 -10.78
CA TRP A 10 -8.17 5.79 -9.73
C TRP A 10 -7.58 6.27 -8.39
N ALA A 11 -6.38 6.85 -8.41
CA ALA A 11 -5.70 7.34 -7.22
C ALA A 11 -6.48 8.46 -6.53
N LEU A 12 -6.98 9.45 -7.28
CA LEU A 12 -7.82 10.51 -6.71
C LEU A 12 -9.08 9.92 -6.08
N LYS A 13 -9.73 8.95 -6.74
CA LYS A 13 -10.91 8.26 -6.20
C LYS A 13 -10.59 7.51 -4.92
N HIS A 14 -9.46 6.79 -4.87
CA HIS A 14 -8.97 6.10 -3.69
C HIS A 14 -8.77 7.07 -2.52
N LEU A 15 -7.94 8.09 -2.70
CA LEU A 15 -7.59 9.07 -1.67
C LEU A 15 -8.80 9.87 -1.18
N THR A 16 -9.74 10.18 -2.06
CA THR A 16 -10.98 10.86 -1.68
C THR A 16 -11.84 10.00 -0.75
N LYS A 17 -11.82 8.68 -0.92
CA LYS A 17 -12.69 7.74 -0.21
C LYS A 17 -12.04 7.13 1.04
N TYR A 18 -10.78 6.75 0.95
CA TYR A 18 -10.04 6.01 1.98
C TYR A 18 -8.95 6.82 2.67
N TYR A 19 -8.69 8.04 2.18
CA TYR A 19 -7.68 8.97 2.67
C TYR A 19 -6.27 8.46 2.39
N ASP A 20 -5.29 9.29 2.68
CA ASP A 20 -3.85 9.01 2.55
C ASP A 20 -3.26 8.36 3.81
N SER A 21 -3.96 8.43 4.94
CA SER A 21 -3.47 7.94 6.22
C SER A 21 -4.61 7.68 7.20
N ASP A 22 -4.46 6.63 8.02
CA ASP A 22 -5.32 6.36 9.17
C ASP A 22 -4.98 7.23 10.39
N PHE A 23 -3.86 7.95 10.36
CA PHE A 23 -3.37 8.76 11.49
C PHE A 23 -3.84 10.21 11.45
N TYR A 24 -4.22 10.71 10.26
CA TYR A 24 -4.55 12.10 10.04
C TYR A 24 -6.00 12.25 9.53
N PRO A 25 -6.65 13.40 9.79
CA PRO A 25 -7.89 13.69 9.10
C PRO A 25 -7.64 13.81 7.59
N LYS A 26 -8.69 13.54 6.80
CA LYS A 26 -8.66 13.78 5.35
C LYS A 26 -8.22 15.20 5.05
N LEU A 27 -7.24 15.34 4.15
CA LEU A 27 -6.82 16.63 3.62
C LEU A 27 -7.95 17.29 2.83
N PHE A 28 -8.24 18.56 3.14
CA PHE A 28 -9.29 19.32 2.45
C PHE A 28 -8.89 19.59 0.99
N GLU A 29 -7.58 19.61 0.72
CA GLU A 29 -6.99 19.80 -0.60
C GLU A 29 -7.50 18.79 -1.62
N TYR A 30 -7.85 17.56 -1.22
CA TYR A 30 -8.43 16.59 -2.15
C TYR A 30 -9.76 17.06 -2.75
N GLU A 31 -10.54 17.86 -2.03
CA GLU A 31 -11.80 18.43 -2.54
C GLU A 31 -11.51 19.55 -3.56
N ALA A 32 -10.54 20.42 -3.26
CA ALA A 32 -10.08 21.46 -4.17
C ALA A 32 -9.42 20.88 -5.45
N ILE A 33 -8.60 19.85 -5.29
CA ILE A 33 -7.97 19.11 -6.39
C ILE A 33 -9.05 18.46 -7.26
N ALA A 34 -10.04 17.81 -6.66
CA ALA A 34 -11.14 17.20 -7.42
C ALA A 34 -11.93 18.25 -8.23
N HIS A 35 -12.12 19.46 -7.68
CA HIS A 35 -12.80 20.54 -8.39
C HIS A 35 -12.04 21.01 -9.64
N HIS A 36 -10.71 21.06 -9.59
CA HIS A 36 -9.83 21.46 -10.69
C HIS A 36 -9.08 20.29 -11.34
N TRP A 37 -9.66 19.09 -11.28
CA TRP A 37 -8.92 17.85 -11.56
C TRP A 37 -8.30 17.79 -12.95
N SER A 38 -8.99 18.28 -13.97
CA SER A 38 -8.46 18.29 -15.35
C SER A 38 -7.12 19.05 -15.45
N GLU A 39 -6.99 20.20 -14.78
CA GLU A 39 -5.77 21.00 -14.78
C GLU A 39 -4.67 20.34 -13.96
N VAL A 40 -5.02 19.84 -12.77
CA VAL A 40 -4.07 19.15 -11.87
C VAL A 40 -3.53 17.88 -12.53
N LYS A 41 -4.39 17.07 -13.14
CA LYS A 41 -4.00 15.86 -13.86
C LYS A 41 -3.06 16.18 -15.01
N ASN A 42 -3.37 17.20 -15.81
CA ASN A 42 -2.47 17.63 -16.89
C ASN A 42 -1.11 18.05 -16.35
N HIS A 43 -1.08 18.81 -15.25
CA HIS A 43 0.18 19.18 -14.60
C HIS A 43 0.97 17.96 -14.13
N ILE A 44 0.34 16.99 -13.47
CA ILE A 44 1.00 15.76 -13.02
C ILE A 44 1.58 14.97 -14.21
N ARG A 45 0.88 14.94 -15.35
CA ARG A 45 1.35 14.25 -16.56
C ARG A 45 2.58 14.89 -17.20
N GLU A 46 2.79 16.18 -16.98
CA GLU A 46 3.95 16.92 -17.49
C GLU A 46 5.20 16.73 -16.60
N ILE A 47 5.04 16.18 -15.39
CA ILE A 47 6.14 15.91 -14.47
C ILE A 47 6.99 14.76 -15.00
N ASP A 48 8.29 15.01 -15.19
CA ASP A 48 9.26 13.95 -15.44
C ASP A 48 9.55 13.18 -14.15
N LEU A 49 8.85 12.05 -13.98
CA LEU A 49 9.01 11.18 -12.81
C LEU A 49 10.41 10.59 -12.66
N SER A 50 11.24 10.58 -13.70
CA SER A 50 12.63 10.10 -13.59
C SER A 50 13.53 11.05 -12.83
N ASN A 51 13.16 12.34 -12.75
CA ASN A 51 13.90 13.38 -12.02
C ASN A 51 13.05 14.02 -10.91
N TYR A 52 11.84 13.51 -10.67
CA TYR A 52 10.93 14.05 -9.67
C TYR A 52 11.44 13.79 -8.26
N VAL A 53 11.44 14.83 -7.44
CA VAL A 53 11.78 14.76 -6.01
C VAL A 53 10.52 15.10 -5.22
N PRO A 54 9.93 14.14 -4.49
CA PRO A 54 8.79 14.40 -3.62
C PRO A 54 9.08 15.46 -2.57
N ARG A 55 8.05 16.16 -2.12
CA ARG A 55 8.16 17.15 -1.04
C ARG A 55 8.46 16.44 0.28
N THR A 56 9.07 17.18 1.20
CA THR A 56 9.27 16.68 2.56
C THR A 56 7.90 16.46 3.22
N PRO A 57 7.60 15.23 3.68
CA PRO A 57 6.32 14.97 4.32
C PRO A 57 6.21 15.68 5.66
N PHE A 58 4.99 16.02 6.05
CA PHE A 58 4.73 16.40 7.44
C PHE A 58 4.90 15.16 8.33
N SER A 59 5.53 15.31 9.48
CA SER A 59 5.77 14.20 10.41
C SER A 59 5.31 14.54 11.82
N SER A 60 4.67 13.59 12.50
CA SER A 60 4.27 13.73 13.91
C SER A 60 4.39 12.40 14.67
N LEU A 61 4.14 12.44 15.98
CA LEU A 61 4.13 11.25 16.83
C LEU A 61 2.70 10.74 17.03
N ALA A 62 2.46 9.48 16.67
CA ALA A 62 1.22 8.77 16.99
C ALA A 62 1.42 7.90 18.24
N PHE A 63 0.44 7.92 19.15
CA PHE A 63 0.46 7.11 20.37
C PHE A 63 0.23 5.62 20.06
N LYS A 64 1.06 4.75 20.65
CA LYS A 64 0.81 3.30 20.74
C LYS A 64 0.06 3.00 22.04
N ALA A 65 -0.77 1.97 22.03
CA ALA A 65 -1.48 1.48 23.22
C ALA A 65 -0.54 1.14 24.40
N GLY A 66 0.71 0.76 24.13
CA GLY A 66 1.73 0.48 25.14
C GLY A 66 2.48 1.70 25.71
N GLY A 67 1.99 2.93 25.52
CA GLY A 67 2.59 4.15 26.07
C GLY A 67 3.84 4.66 25.34
N THR A 68 4.19 4.05 24.20
CA THR A 68 5.27 4.49 23.31
C THR A 68 4.72 5.23 22.10
N PHE A 69 5.61 5.71 21.22
CA PHE A 69 5.23 6.47 20.03
C PHE A 69 5.65 5.76 18.73
N ARG A 70 5.03 6.15 17.62
CA ARG A 70 5.50 5.92 16.24
C ARG A 70 5.64 7.27 15.55
N VAL A 71 6.70 7.44 14.78
CA VAL A 71 6.75 8.53 13.81
C VAL A 71 5.81 8.16 12.67
N VAL A 72 4.87 9.06 12.37
CA VAL A 72 3.92 8.94 11.27
C VAL A 72 4.13 10.10 10.32
N HIS A 73 3.82 9.88 9.04
CA HIS A 73 4.08 10.82 7.97
C HIS A 73 2.79 11.09 7.19
N GLN A 74 2.59 12.34 6.79
CA GLN A 74 1.56 12.77 5.86
C GLN A 74 2.24 13.34 4.61
N LEU A 75 1.95 12.75 3.45
CA LEU A 75 2.50 13.20 2.18
C LEU A 75 1.80 14.48 1.71
N ASP A 76 2.47 15.24 0.84
CA ASP A 76 1.77 16.26 0.06
C ASP A 76 0.66 15.61 -0.79
N PRO A 77 -0.52 16.22 -0.95
CA PRO A 77 -1.61 15.65 -1.75
C PRO A 77 -1.20 15.24 -3.17
N ILE A 78 -0.32 15.99 -3.82
CA ILE A 78 0.16 15.67 -5.17
C ILE A 78 1.12 14.48 -5.13
N ASP A 79 2.02 14.43 -4.14
CA ASP A 79 2.91 13.29 -3.93
C ASP A 79 2.12 12.01 -3.62
N ALA A 80 1.06 12.12 -2.81
CA ALA A 80 0.16 11.02 -2.51
C ALA A 80 -0.55 10.50 -3.76
N ILE A 81 -1.07 11.39 -4.62
CA ILE A 81 -1.69 11.01 -5.89
C ILE A 81 -0.68 10.27 -6.78
N ILE A 82 0.52 10.83 -6.97
CA ILE A 82 1.59 10.21 -7.78
C ILE A 82 1.96 8.83 -7.21
N PHE A 83 2.18 8.73 -5.90
CA PHE A 83 2.54 7.49 -5.24
C PHE A 83 1.46 6.42 -5.40
N VAL A 84 0.20 6.76 -5.11
CA VAL A 84 -0.92 5.81 -5.24
C VAL A 84 -1.13 5.39 -6.69
N SER A 85 -0.96 6.29 -7.67
CA SER A 85 -1.04 5.94 -9.08
C SER A 85 0.07 4.96 -9.50
N LEU A 86 1.31 5.19 -9.08
CA LEU A 86 2.43 4.27 -9.35
C LEU A 86 2.17 2.89 -8.73
N VAL A 87 1.74 2.85 -7.46
CA VAL A 87 1.46 1.59 -6.76
C VAL A 87 0.29 0.86 -7.41
N TYR A 88 -0.75 1.58 -7.87
CA TYR A 88 -1.87 0.99 -8.60
C TYR A 88 -1.41 0.32 -9.91
N GLU A 89 -0.52 0.95 -10.68
CA GLU A 89 -0.01 0.38 -11.95
C GLU A 89 0.73 -0.94 -11.77
N VAL A 90 1.47 -1.10 -10.66
CA VAL A 90 2.22 -2.33 -10.37
C VAL A 90 1.49 -3.31 -9.45
N SER A 91 0.30 -2.93 -8.97
CA SER A 91 -0.41 -3.66 -7.91
C SER A 91 -0.72 -5.11 -8.27
N GLN A 92 -1.17 -5.37 -9.50
CA GLN A 92 -1.47 -6.72 -9.98
C GLN A 92 -0.20 -7.57 -10.09
N SER A 93 0.88 -7.00 -10.63
CA SER A 93 2.18 -7.69 -10.71
C SER A 93 2.72 -8.07 -9.34
N ILE A 94 2.58 -7.19 -8.34
CA ILE A 94 2.92 -7.50 -6.95
C ILE A 94 2.07 -8.66 -6.43
N GLU A 95 0.76 -8.63 -6.65
CA GLU A 95 -0.15 -9.66 -6.19
C GLU A 95 0.13 -11.03 -6.82
N ASP A 96 0.42 -11.05 -8.12
CA ASP A 96 0.75 -12.25 -8.88
C ASP A 96 2.09 -12.86 -8.46
N TYR A 97 3.04 -12.01 -8.02
CA TYR A 97 4.34 -12.45 -7.50
C TYR A 97 4.27 -13.00 -6.06
N ARG A 98 3.23 -12.65 -5.30
CA ARG A 98 3.03 -13.20 -3.95
C ARG A 98 2.71 -14.69 -4.05
N ILE A 99 2.98 -15.40 -2.95
CA ILE A 99 2.46 -16.77 -2.76
C ILE A 99 0.93 -16.75 -2.98
N PRO A 100 0.38 -17.70 -3.79
CA PRO A 100 -1.04 -17.72 -4.10
C PRO A 100 -1.91 -17.70 -2.85
N ALA A 101 -3.02 -16.94 -2.90
CA ALA A 101 -3.94 -16.81 -1.77
C ALA A 101 -4.51 -18.16 -1.31
N THR A 102 -4.64 -19.13 -2.22
CA THR A 102 -5.10 -20.50 -1.94
C THR A 102 -4.22 -21.26 -0.96
N GLU A 103 -2.92 -20.93 -0.88
CA GLU A 103 -1.98 -21.56 0.06
C GLU A 103 -2.19 -21.10 1.51
N ARG A 104 -2.87 -19.96 1.71
CA ARG A 104 -3.11 -19.33 3.03
C ARG A 104 -1.84 -19.19 3.88
N ILE A 105 -0.72 -18.84 3.24
CA ILE A 105 0.57 -18.56 3.91
C ILE A 105 0.68 -17.08 4.29
N ALA A 106 0.37 -16.17 3.35
CA ALA A 106 0.39 -14.73 3.56
C ALA A 106 -1.01 -14.15 3.34
N CYS A 107 -1.84 -14.20 4.39
CA CYS A 107 -3.28 -13.96 4.32
C CYS A 107 -3.68 -12.48 4.38
N SER A 108 -2.83 -11.61 4.89
CA SER A 108 -3.16 -10.20 5.11
C SER A 108 -3.13 -9.38 3.82
N TYR A 109 -4.01 -8.38 3.73
CA TYR A 109 -4.02 -7.33 2.69
C TYR A 109 -3.81 -7.88 1.27
N ARG A 110 -4.61 -8.87 0.84
CA ARG A 110 -4.61 -9.33 -0.55
C ARG A 110 -5.07 -8.19 -1.45
N ILE A 111 -4.32 -7.95 -2.53
CA ILE A 111 -4.60 -6.85 -3.45
C ILE A 111 -5.67 -7.32 -4.43
N LYS A 112 -6.73 -6.53 -4.56
CA LYS A 112 -7.80 -6.74 -5.55
C LYS A 112 -8.41 -5.38 -5.87
N ALA A 113 -7.58 -4.56 -6.51
CA ALA A 113 -7.93 -3.18 -6.76
C ALA A 113 -9.18 -3.12 -7.65
N ASN A 114 -10.19 -2.35 -7.25
CA ASN A 114 -11.46 -2.28 -7.97
C ASN A 114 -11.76 -0.89 -8.49
N ILE A 115 -12.71 -0.77 -9.42
CA ILE A 115 -13.10 0.51 -10.03
C ILE A 115 -13.63 1.55 -9.03
N ASN A 116 -13.95 1.14 -7.80
CA ASN A 116 -14.44 2.02 -6.75
C ASN A 116 -13.34 2.62 -5.88
N GLY A 117 -12.08 2.42 -6.25
CA GLY A 117 -10.91 2.93 -5.53
C GLY A 117 -10.53 2.07 -4.32
N SER A 118 -11.11 0.88 -4.13
CA SER A 118 -10.64 -0.02 -3.05
C SER A 118 -9.38 -0.71 -3.51
N PHE A 119 -8.33 -0.69 -2.67
CA PHE A 119 -7.06 -1.36 -2.99
C PHE A 119 -7.11 -2.87 -2.66
N PHE A 120 -7.73 -3.21 -1.53
CA PHE A 120 -7.72 -4.55 -0.97
C PHE A 120 -8.99 -5.32 -1.25
N ASP A 121 -8.85 -6.64 -1.33
CA ASP A 121 -9.97 -7.57 -1.44
C ASP A 121 -10.88 -7.43 -0.22
N GLN A 122 -12.14 -7.11 -0.49
CA GLN A 122 -13.18 -6.92 0.53
C GLN A 122 -13.87 -8.25 0.88
N ASP A 123 -13.72 -9.26 0.01
CA ASP A 123 -14.35 -10.58 0.19
C ASP A 123 -13.42 -11.53 0.97
N SER A 124 -12.12 -11.25 0.99
CA SER A 124 -11.14 -12.08 1.70
C SER A 124 -11.05 -11.70 3.17
N ASP A 125 -11.30 -12.66 4.06
CA ASP A 125 -10.99 -12.52 5.48
C ASP A 125 -9.60 -13.08 5.77
N GLY A 126 -8.60 -12.20 5.73
CA GLY A 126 -7.20 -12.58 5.99
C GLY A 126 -6.96 -13.13 7.40
N TRP A 127 -7.76 -12.69 8.39
CA TRP A 127 -7.63 -13.16 9.76
C TRP A 127 -8.20 -14.56 9.93
N ASN A 128 -9.42 -14.80 9.44
CA ASN A 128 -10.02 -16.14 9.50
C ASN A 128 -9.21 -17.15 8.70
N ASN A 129 -8.73 -16.79 7.50
CA ASN A 129 -7.84 -17.64 6.71
C ASN A 129 -6.58 -18.07 7.50
N TYR A 130 -5.99 -17.15 8.27
CA TYR A 130 -4.83 -17.44 9.11
C TYR A 130 -5.17 -18.38 10.26
N ILE A 131 -6.30 -18.15 10.96
CA ILE A 131 -6.75 -18.99 12.07
C ILE A 131 -7.05 -20.42 11.57
N GLU A 132 -7.88 -20.56 10.54
CA GLU A 132 -8.25 -21.87 9.97
C GLU A 132 -7.02 -22.63 9.49
N LYS A 133 -6.09 -21.96 8.79
CA LYS A 133 -4.87 -22.61 8.33
C LYS A 133 -3.99 -23.07 9.50
N SER A 134 -3.94 -22.29 10.57
CA SER A 134 -3.20 -22.65 11.79
C SER A 134 -3.79 -23.89 12.45
N GLU A 135 -5.13 -23.97 12.57
CA GLU A 135 -5.83 -25.13 13.12
C GLU A 135 -5.61 -26.39 12.27
N GLU A 136 -5.69 -26.28 10.94
CA GLU A 136 -5.38 -27.37 10.02
C GLU A 136 -3.96 -27.91 10.23
N LEU A 137 -2.96 -27.02 10.36
CA LEU A 137 -1.57 -27.42 10.56
C LEU A 137 -1.35 -28.09 11.91
N VAL A 138 -2.00 -27.61 12.98
CA VAL A 138 -1.96 -28.24 14.30
C VAL A 138 -2.53 -29.66 14.25
N ASN A 139 -3.66 -29.86 13.56
CA ASN A 139 -4.27 -31.18 13.41
C ASN A 139 -3.42 -32.14 12.56
N LEU A 140 -2.73 -31.62 11.53
CA LEU A 140 -1.85 -32.40 10.68
C LEU A 140 -0.54 -32.80 11.40
N TYR A 141 -0.06 -31.95 12.31
CA TYR A 141 1.17 -32.15 13.06
C TYR A 141 0.91 -32.07 14.57
N PRO A 142 0.21 -33.06 15.17
CA PRO A 142 -0.19 -33.01 16.58
C PRO A 142 1.00 -33.00 17.55
N GLU A 143 2.14 -33.58 17.16
CA GLU A 143 3.41 -33.57 17.91
C GLU A 143 4.39 -32.50 17.38
N GLY A 144 3.88 -31.56 16.57
CA GLY A 144 4.65 -30.49 15.96
C GLY A 144 5.02 -29.38 16.95
N TYR A 145 5.82 -28.43 16.48
CA TYR A 145 6.22 -27.25 17.23
C TYR A 145 5.82 -25.97 16.50
N ILE A 146 5.47 -24.93 17.25
CA ILE A 146 5.19 -23.60 16.70
C ILE A 146 6.44 -22.74 16.85
N LEU A 147 6.93 -22.20 15.73
CA LEU A 147 7.97 -21.17 15.74
C LEU A 147 7.30 -19.80 15.70
N LEU A 148 7.51 -19.00 16.74
CA LEU A 148 7.03 -17.62 16.81
C LEU A 148 8.18 -16.65 16.54
N CYS A 149 7.93 -15.67 15.68
CA CYS A 149 8.87 -14.61 15.34
C CYS A 149 8.14 -13.27 15.35
N ASP A 150 8.75 -12.26 15.98
CA ASP A 150 8.31 -10.87 15.93
C ASP A 150 9.40 -10.04 15.23
N ILE A 151 8.98 -9.13 14.34
CA ILE A 151 9.90 -8.24 13.62
C ILE A 151 9.76 -6.84 14.19
N THR A 152 10.71 -6.46 15.03
CA THR A 152 10.73 -5.13 15.65
C THR A 152 11.12 -4.06 14.64
N ASP A 153 10.38 -2.94 14.66
CA ASP A 153 10.70 -1.72 13.91
C ASP A 153 10.85 -1.88 12.39
N PHE A 154 10.01 -2.76 11.81
CA PHE A 154 10.07 -3.17 10.40
C PHE A 154 10.31 -2.02 9.41
N TYR A 155 9.53 -0.93 9.48
CA TYR A 155 9.62 0.18 8.52
C TYR A 155 10.94 0.95 8.60
N ASN A 156 11.55 1.08 9.79
CA ASN A 156 12.83 1.76 9.92
C ASN A 156 14.01 0.85 9.54
N GLN A 157 13.80 -0.46 9.54
CA GLN A 157 14.84 -1.45 9.23
C GLN A 157 14.74 -2.02 7.80
N ILE A 158 13.73 -1.60 7.03
CA ILE A 158 13.55 -2.10 5.67
C ILE A 158 14.59 -1.50 4.72
N TYR A 159 15.37 -2.37 4.06
CA TYR A 159 16.37 -1.93 3.09
C TYR A 159 15.72 -1.59 1.75
N LEU A 160 15.75 -0.31 1.36
CA LEU A 160 15.13 0.16 0.11
C LEU A 160 15.62 -0.59 -1.13
N HIS A 161 16.91 -0.92 -1.20
CA HIS A 161 17.47 -1.71 -2.30
C HIS A 161 16.82 -3.09 -2.44
N ARG A 162 16.46 -3.73 -1.32
CA ARG A 162 15.78 -5.02 -1.34
C ARG A 162 14.36 -4.89 -1.89
N ILE A 163 13.66 -3.83 -1.53
CA ILE A 163 12.32 -3.54 -2.04
C ILE A 163 12.36 -3.24 -3.54
N GLN A 164 13.31 -2.42 -3.99
CA GLN A 164 13.51 -2.12 -5.41
C GLN A 164 13.73 -3.40 -6.23
N ASN A 165 14.58 -4.31 -5.76
CA ASN A 165 14.82 -5.58 -6.45
C ASN A 165 13.56 -6.42 -6.56
N ILE A 166 12.86 -6.64 -5.43
CA ILE A 166 11.65 -7.48 -5.41
C ILE A 166 10.54 -6.89 -6.30
N VAL A 167 10.37 -5.57 -6.29
CA VAL A 167 9.38 -4.91 -7.16
C VAL A 167 9.77 -5.01 -8.63
N SER A 168 11.07 -4.91 -8.96
CA SER A 168 11.57 -5.07 -10.33
C SER A 168 11.37 -6.50 -10.85
N GLU A 169 11.66 -7.49 -10.01
CA GLU A 169 11.39 -8.91 -10.28
C GLU A 169 9.89 -9.16 -10.51
N ALA A 170 9.02 -8.66 -9.63
CA ALA A 170 7.57 -8.79 -9.75
C ALA A 170 7.03 -8.11 -11.03
N GLY A 171 7.59 -6.94 -11.39
CA GLY A 171 7.23 -6.20 -12.60
C GLY A 171 7.79 -6.79 -13.90
N GLY A 172 8.50 -7.92 -13.87
CA GLY A 172 9.06 -8.57 -15.05
C GLY A 172 10.24 -7.83 -15.69
N SER A 173 10.84 -6.87 -14.99
CA SER A 173 12.03 -6.15 -15.43
C SER A 173 13.26 -6.86 -14.88
N SER A 174 13.77 -7.84 -15.64
CA SER A 174 15.07 -8.49 -15.40
C SER A 174 16.09 -8.08 -16.46
#